data_AF-A0A946V8N1-F1
#
_entry.id   AF-A0A946V8N1-F1
#
_cell.length_a   1.000
_cell.length_b   1.000
_cell.length_c   1.000
_cell.angle_alpha   90.00
_cell.angle_beta   90.00
_cell.angle_gamma   90.00
#
_symmetry.space_group_name_H-M   'P 1'
#
loop_
_entity.id
_entity.type
_entity.pdbx_description
1 polymer ?
#
loop_
_entity_poly.entity_id
_entity_poly.type
_entity_poly.pdbx_seq_one_letter_code
_entity_poly.pdbx_strand_id
1 'polypeptide(L)'
;EEDPVRILRVARFAARFAQFGFKVAHGTNKLMRKMVDNGEVDYLVPERVWAELVKALATQTPARFFEVLGGCGALDKLFPQLAAQYTKTVAHNNNGIHLPTLAASVELSNASGVRFAALASDMQGGNAALDDFCTQHRVPNNHRQLAELALRHCATAQRMSDLSAEDIMALLENIDAFRRGDRVNDFLLVCESRARAASPDLPDYPQADRLRAALNAAVAVKVDAGGKSGPAIGEAIRRARVEAIKVIL
;
A
#
# COMPACT_ATOMS: atom_id res chain seq x y z
N GLU A 1 28.93 12.72 -18.16
CA GLU A 1 27.48 12.81 -17.85
C GLU A 1 27.22 12.34 -16.44
N GLU A 2 26.33 13.01 -15.72
CA GLU A 2 25.93 12.58 -14.38
C GLU A 2 24.85 11.50 -14.47
N ASP A 3 24.94 10.49 -13.62
CA ASP A 3 23.98 9.39 -13.57
C ASP A 3 22.61 9.90 -13.05
N PRO A 4 21.51 9.82 -13.84
CA PRO A 4 20.20 10.38 -13.50
C PRO A 4 19.59 9.77 -12.22
N VAL A 5 20.12 8.64 -11.75
CA VAL A 5 19.72 8.06 -10.46
C VAL A 5 19.97 9.01 -9.29
N ARG A 6 20.85 10.01 -9.46
CA ARG A 6 21.14 11.02 -8.45
C ARG A 6 19.87 11.78 -8.04
N ILE A 7 18.93 12.01 -8.96
CA ILE A 7 17.62 12.63 -8.64
C ILE A 7 16.88 11.77 -7.61
N LEU A 8 16.77 10.47 -7.88
CA LEU A 8 16.13 9.49 -6.98
C LEU A 8 16.85 9.40 -5.62
N ARG A 9 18.19 9.41 -5.63
CA ARG A 9 19.00 9.37 -4.41
C ARG A 9 18.82 10.63 -3.56
N VAL A 10 18.75 11.80 -4.17
CA VAL A 10 18.47 13.06 -3.47
C VAL A 10 17.07 13.03 -2.86
N ALA A 11 16.07 12.58 -3.61
CA ALA A 11 14.71 12.39 -3.10
C ALA A 11 14.68 11.40 -1.92
N ARG A 12 15.41 10.29 -2.01
CA ARG A 12 15.55 9.32 -0.92
C ARG A 12 16.27 9.91 0.28
N PHE A 13 17.31 10.74 0.10
CA PHE A 13 17.97 11.42 1.20
C PHE A 13 17.05 12.42 1.89
N ALA A 14 16.22 13.13 1.13
CA ALA A 14 15.17 13.96 1.71
C ALA A 14 14.20 13.14 2.55
N ALA A 15 13.72 12.00 2.04
CA ALA A 15 12.87 11.08 2.79
C ALA A 15 13.53 10.48 4.04
N ARG A 16 14.86 10.26 4.02
CA ARG A 16 15.59 9.72 5.16
C ARG A 16 15.85 10.76 6.26
N PHE A 17 16.19 11.99 5.86
CA PHE A 17 16.73 13.01 6.75
C PHE A 17 15.77 14.17 7.04
N ALA A 18 14.54 14.18 6.50
CA ALA A 18 13.60 15.28 6.74
C ALA A 18 13.26 15.48 8.22
N GLN A 19 13.24 14.39 9.02
CA GLN A 19 13.07 14.48 10.48
C GLN A 19 14.15 15.33 11.18
N PHE A 20 15.32 15.49 10.55
CA PHE A 20 16.41 16.35 11.04
C PHE A 20 16.42 17.73 10.38
N GLY A 21 15.32 18.12 9.72
CA GLY A 21 15.20 19.39 9.01
C GLY A 21 15.93 19.45 7.67
N PHE A 22 16.38 18.32 7.11
CA PHE A 22 17.03 18.30 5.80
C PHE A 22 16.11 18.89 4.73
N LYS A 23 16.67 19.79 3.93
CA LYS A 23 16.02 20.41 2.76
C LYS A 23 16.95 20.35 1.58
N VAL A 24 16.41 20.03 0.41
CA VAL A 24 17.17 20.11 -0.84
C VAL A 24 17.44 21.58 -1.13
N ALA A 25 18.71 21.95 -1.30
CA ALA A 25 19.10 23.32 -1.62
C ALA A 25 18.47 23.75 -2.96
N HIS A 26 18.08 25.03 -3.07
CA HIS A 26 17.47 25.58 -4.28
C HIS A 26 18.32 25.35 -5.54
N GLY A 27 19.64 25.49 -5.44
CA GLY A 27 20.58 25.21 -6.52
C GLY A 27 20.56 23.75 -6.98
N THR A 28 20.56 22.80 -6.05
CA THR A 28 20.44 21.36 -6.34
C THR A 28 19.11 21.06 -7.02
N ASN A 29 18.01 21.64 -6.54
CA ASN A 29 16.70 21.45 -7.17
C ASN A 29 16.66 22.02 -8.59
N LYS A 30 17.29 23.18 -8.84
CA LYS A 30 17.43 23.75 -10.19
C LYS A 30 18.22 22.83 -11.13
N LEU A 31 19.29 22.20 -10.64
CA LEU A 31 20.06 21.22 -11.41
C LEU A 31 19.22 19.98 -11.74
N MET A 32 18.51 19.42 -10.76
CA MET A 32 17.61 18.27 -10.99
C MET A 32 16.51 18.60 -12.00
N ARG A 33 15.91 19.79 -11.93
CA ARG A 33 14.96 20.25 -12.95
C ARG A 33 15.58 20.25 -14.35
N LYS A 34 16.78 20.83 -14.50
CA LYS A 34 17.47 20.85 -15.79
C LYS A 34 17.72 19.43 -16.33
N MET A 35 18.11 18.49 -15.47
CA MET A 35 18.30 17.09 -15.87
C MET A 35 16.98 16.46 -16.35
N VAL A 36 15.86 16.76 -15.67
CA VAL A 36 14.52 16.30 -16.09
C VAL A 36 14.11 16.94 -17.41
N ASP A 37 14.30 18.24 -17.58
CA ASP A 37 13.97 18.99 -18.80
C ASP A 37 14.79 18.50 -20.00
N ASN A 38 16.04 18.06 -19.76
CA ASN A 38 16.91 17.44 -20.75
C ASN A 38 16.51 15.99 -21.12
N GLY A 39 15.51 15.40 -20.46
CA GLY A 39 15.09 14.01 -20.68
C GLY A 39 16.00 12.97 -20.03
N GLU A 40 16.92 13.36 -19.14
CA GLU A 40 17.90 12.42 -18.57
C GLU A 40 17.23 11.32 -17.73
N VAL A 41 16.07 11.60 -17.13
CA VAL A 41 15.29 10.63 -16.35
C VAL A 41 14.66 9.53 -17.21
N ASP A 42 14.47 9.77 -18.52
CA ASP A 42 13.85 8.79 -19.42
C ASP A 42 14.79 7.59 -19.70
N TYR A 43 16.08 7.75 -19.42
CA TYR A 43 17.09 6.68 -19.51
C TYR A 43 17.22 5.83 -18.25
N LEU A 44 16.44 6.10 -17.20
CA LEU A 44 16.46 5.31 -15.98
C LEU A 44 15.81 3.93 -16.19
N VAL A 45 16.59 2.87 -15.98
CA VAL A 45 16.03 1.51 -16.02
C VAL A 45 15.07 1.27 -14.84
N PRO A 46 13.94 0.59 -15.06
CA PRO A 46 12.91 0.31 -14.06
C PRO A 46 13.40 -0.18 -12.70
N GLU A 47 14.35 -1.11 -12.69
CA GLU A 47 14.86 -1.77 -11.49
C GLU A 47 15.58 -0.77 -10.56
N ARG A 48 16.25 0.23 -11.14
CA ARG A 48 16.92 1.29 -10.38
C ARG A 48 15.91 2.26 -9.77
N VAL A 49 14.84 2.54 -10.49
CA VAL A 49 13.72 3.35 -9.97
C VAL A 49 13.07 2.64 -8.79
N TRP A 50 12.73 1.36 -8.96
CA TRP A 50 12.15 0.54 -7.90
C TRP A 50 13.06 0.41 -6.69
N ALA A 51 14.36 0.16 -6.89
CA ALA A 51 15.32 0.01 -5.81
C ALA A 51 15.44 1.29 -4.94
N GLU A 52 15.35 2.47 -5.53
CA GLU A 52 15.35 3.72 -4.76
C GLU A 52 13.99 3.99 -4.10
N LEU A 53 12.88 3.67 -4.77
CA LEU A 53 11.53 3.78 -4.20
C LEU A 53 11.37 2.90 -2.95
N VAL A 54 11.75 1.63 -3.01
CA VAL A 54 11.65 0.71 -1.85
C VAL A 54 12.45 1.23 -0.66
N LYS A 55 13.66 1.74 -0.91
CA LYS A 55 14.48 2.33 0.16
C LYS A 55 13.86 3.60 0.73
N ALA A 56 13.18 4.40 -0.10
CA ALA A 56 12.47 5.59 0.34
C ALA A 56 11.23 5.22 1.18
N LEU A 57 10.45 4.23 0.74
CA LEU A 57 9.31 3.70 1.49
C LEU A 57 9.73 3.21 2.88
N ALA A 58 10.92 2.63 3.04
CA ALA A 58 11.45 2.18 4.33
C ALA A 58 11.90 3.31 5.30
N THR A 59 11.77 4.59 4.92
CA THR A 59 12.17 5.72 5.78
C THR A 59 11.04 6.18 6.71
N GLN A 60 11.33 7.09 7.65
CA GLN A 60 10.34 7.69 8.55
C GLN A 60 9.51 8.80 7.89
N THR A 61 9.97 9.33 6.75
CA THR A 61 9.25 10.40 6.02
C THR A 61 9.18 10.09 4.53
N PRO A 62 8.57 8.96 4.13
CA PRO A 62 8.56 8.50 2.74
C PRO A 62 7.84 9.47 1.79
N ALA A 63 6.85 10.24 2.26
CA ALA A 63 6.15 11.26 1.48
C ALA A 63 7.11 12.30 0.87
N ARG A 64 8.20 12.65 1.58
CA ARG A 64 9.19 13.63 1.14
C ARG A 64 9.95 13.18 -0.12
N PHE A 65 10.00 11.88 -0.40
CA PHE A 65 10.53 11.36 -1.66
C PHE A 65 9.72 11.91 -2.84
N PHE A 66 8.40 11.77 -2.77
CA PHE A 66 7.49 12.23 -3.82
C PHE A 66 7.47 13.75 -3.91
N GLU A 67 7.50 14.47 -2.78
CA GLU A 67 7.60 15.93 -2.74
C GLU A 67 8.82 16.46 -3.51
N VAL A 68 9.99 15.85 -3.33
CA VAL A 68 11.20 16.25 -4.07
C VAL A 68 11.07 15.96 -5.55
N LEU A 69 10.55 14.78 -5.93
CA LEU A 69 10.33 14.41 -7.33
C LEU A 69 9.30 15.34 -7.99
N GLY A 70 8.25 15.73 -7.29
CA GLY A 70 7.27 16.71 -7.77
C GLY A 70 7.90 18.10 -7.93
N GLY A 71 8.74 18.53 -6.98
CA GLY A 71 9.42 19.82 -7.02
C GLY A 71 10.47 19.96 -8.13
N CYS A 72 10.96 18.84 -8.67
CA CYS A 72 11.85 18.84 -9.84
C CYS A 72 11.20 18.34 -11.14
N GLY A 73 9.91 18.01 -11.13
CA GLY A 73 9.17 17.51 -12.31
C GLY A 73 9.40 16.04 -12.66
N ALA A 74 10.28 15.34 -11.92
CA ALA A 74 10.56 13.92 -12.14
C ALA A 74 9.36 13.01 -11.81
N LEU A 75 8.45 13.45 -10.93
CA LEU A 75 7.27 12.65 -10.56
C LEU A 75 6.37 12.36 -11.76
N ASP A 76 6.10 13.37 -12.58
CA ASP A 76 5.21 13.27 -13.74
C ASP A 76 5.77 12.29 -14.80
N LYS A 77 7.10 12.16 -14.87
CA LYS A 77 7.81 11.25 -15.78
C LYS A 77 7.93 9.83 -15.25
N LEU A 78 8.32 9.71 -13.97
CA LEU A 78 8.67 8.43 -13.38
C LEU A 78 7.46 7.69 -12.86
N PHE A 79 6.46 8.39 -12.30
CA PHE A 79 5.29 7.78 -11.68
C PHE A 79 4.00 8.50 -12.11
N PRO A 80 3.65 8.49 -13.41
CA PRO A 80 2.49 9.22 -13.93
C PRO A 80 1.15 8.79 -13.29
N GLN A 81 1.02 7.49 -12.96
CA GLN A 81 -0.16 6.92 -12.29
C GLN A 81 -0.35 7.50 -10.90
N LEU A 82 0.77 7.81 -10.24
CA LEU A 82 0.79 8.54 -9.00
C LEU A 82 0.44 10.00 -9.31
N ALA A 83 1.23 10.69 -10.14
CA ALA A 83 1.20 12.14 -10.39
C ALA A 83 -0.22 12.76 -10.52
N ALA A 84 -1.16 12.07 -11.19
CA ALA A 84 -2.54 12.52 -11.37
C ALA A 84 -3.30 12.81 -10.05
N GLN A 85 -2.93 12.15 -8.96
CA GLN A 85 -3.56 12.31 -7.64
C GLN A 85 -2.94 13.45 -6.83
N TYR A 86 -1.78 13.95 -7.25
CA TYR A 86 -1.00 14.90 -6.50
C TYR A 86 -1.44 16.30 -6.87
N THR A 87 -2.35 16.84 -6.08
CA THR A 87 -2.67 18.27 -6.13
C THR A 87 -1.43 19.05 -5.73
N LYS A 88 -0.87 19.83 -6.67
CA LYS A 88 0.21 20.82 -6.47
C LYS A 88 -0.24 22.00 -5.56
N THR A 89 -1.25 21.80 -4.72
CA THR A 89 -1.93 22.87 -3.98
C THR A 89 -1.25 23.11 -2.64
N VAL A 90 0.04 23.43 -2.64
CA VAL A 90 0.63 24.36 -1.66
C VAL A 90 1.83 25.06 -2.33
N ALA A 91 1.52 26.09 -3.11
CA ALA A 91 2.52 27.09 -3.44
C ALA A 91 2.94 27.82 -2.15
N HIS A 92 4.25 28.05 -1.99
CA HIS A 92 4.90 28.89 -0.97
C HIS A 92 5.02 28.39 0.48
N ASN A 93 4.21 27.43 0.95
CA ASN A 93 4.27 26.98 2.35
C ASN A 93 4.61 25.49 2.51
N ASN A 94 5.73 25.02 1.95
CA ASN A 94 6.51 23.83 2.37
C ASN A 94 5.78 22.48 2.63
N ASN A 95 4.50 22.36 2.29
CA ASN A 95 3.63 21.21 2.51
C ASN A 95 3.28 20.63 1.13
N GLY A 96 4.29 20.07 0.46
CA GLY A 96 4.10 19.39 -0.80
C GLY A 96 3.11 18.22 -0.68
N ILE A 97 2.84 17.59 -1.81
CA ILE A 97 2.36 16.20 -1.97
C ILE A 97 1.92 15.53 -0.64
N HIS A 98 0.61 15.56 -0.36
CA HIS A 98 0.03 14.95 0.83
C HIS A 98 -0.33 13.48 0.57
N LEU A 99 0.38 12.55 1.22
CA LEU A 99 0.17 11.11 1.11
C LEU A 99 -0.25 10.52 2.47
N PRO A 100 -1.50 10.76 2.92
CA PRO A 100 -1.90 10.49 4.29
C PRO A 100 -1.90 8.98 4.61
N THR A 101 -2.33 8.12 3.69
CA THR A 101 -2.33 6.67 3.90
C THR A 101 -0.91 6.11 4.00
N LEU A 102 0.01 6.58 3.16
CA LEU A 102 1.42 6.22 3.28
C LEU A 102 2.02 6.75 4.59
N ALA A 103 1.71 7.99 4.99
CA ALA A 103 2.20 8.56 6.24
C ALA A 103 1.70 7.77 7.46
N ALA A 104 0.41 7.43 7.50
CA ALA A 104 -0.17 6.60 8.57
C ALA A 104 0.47 5.20 8.64
N SER A 105 0.87 4.63 7.50
CA SER A 105 1.53 3.32 7.47
C SER A 105 2.92 3.31 8.12
N VAL A 106 3.57 4.47 8.27
CA VAL A 106 4.91 4.58 8.88
C VAL A 106 4.88 4.14 10.34
N GLU A 107 3.86 4.59 11.08
CA GLU A 107 3.65 4.26 12.50
C GLU A 107 3.24 2.80 12.72
N LEU A 108 2.67 2.16 11.69
CA LEU A 108 2.10 0.81 11.78
C LEU A 108 3.07 -0.29 11.33
N SER A 109 3.96 -0.02 10.38
CA SER A 109 4.86 -1.05 9.84
C SER A 109 6.10 -0.46 9.19
N ASN A 110 7.22 -1.18 9.26
CA ASN A 110 8.43 -0.90 8.47
C ASN A 110 8.52 -1.76 7.19
N ALA A 111 7.56 -2.66 6.95
CA ALA A 111 7.59 -3.54 5.78
C ALA A 111 7.30 -2.75 4.51
N SER A 112 8.21 -2.80 3.53
CA SER A 112 8.04 -2.12 2.24
C SER A 112 6.79 -2.57 1.49
N GLY A 113 6.36 -3.83 1.67
CA GLY A 113 5.12 -4.36 1.12
C GLY A 113 3.89 -3.60 1.63
N VAL A 114 3.78 -3.43 2.95
CA VAL A 114 2.68 -2.69 3.58
C VAL A 114 2.69 -1.23 3.14
N ARG A 115 3.84 -0.56 3.17
CA ARG A 115 3.95 0.85 2.78
C ARG A 115 3.70 1.08 1.28
N PHE A 116 4.12 0.14 0.43
CA PHE A 116 3.78 0.18 -0.99
C PHE A 116 2.28 -0.03 -1.21
N ALA A 117 1.66 -0.99 -0.53
CA ALA A 117 0.22 -1.22 -0.62
C ALA A 117 -0.60 -0.03 -0.09
N ALA A 118 -0.13 0.64 0.96
CA ALA A 118 -0.71 1.88 1.47
C ALA A 118 -0.58 3.06 0.49
N LEU A 119 0.55 3.18 -0.21
CA LEU A 119 0.69 4.13 -1.32
C LEU A 119 -0.27 3.80 -2.48
N ALA A 120 -0.38 2.50 -2.80
CA ALA A 120 -1.19 2.02 -3.90
C ALA A 120 -2.70 2.09 -3.65
N SER A 121 -3.15 2.00 -2.40
CA SER A 121 -4.57 1.97 -2.06
C SER A 121 -5.31 3.28 -2.38
N ASP A 122 -4.56 4.37 -2.54
CA ASP A 122 -5.09 5.69 -2.93
C ASP A 122 -4.98 5.94 -4.44
N MET A 123 -4.45 4.99 -5.22
CA MET A 123 -4.24 5.16 -6.66
C MET A 123 -5.56 5.39 -7.43
N GLN A 124 -5.72 6.58 -8.01
CA GLN A 124 -6.71 6.85 -9.04
C GLN A 124 -6.47 5.95 -10.25
N GLY A 125 -7.55 5.47 -10.86
CA GLY A 125 -7.51 4.43 -11.89
C GLY A 125 -7.49 3.01 -11.34
N GLY A 126 -7.42 2.83 -10.02
CA GLY A 126 -7.60 1.54 -9.35
C GLY A 126 -6.62 0.47 -9.85
N ASN A 127 -7.14 -0.75 -10.06
CA ASN A 127 -6.30 -1.90 -10.46
C ASN A 127 -5.58 -1.71 -11.80
N ALA A 128 -6.15 -0.97 -12.75
CA ALA A 128 -5.50 -0.73 -14.04
C ALA A 128 -4.23 0.13 -13.86
N ALA A 129 -4.34 1.24 -13.12
CA ALA A 129 -3.21 2.08 -12.80
C ALA A 129 -2.13 1.34 -11.97
N LEU A 130 -2.56 0.48 -11.04
CA LEU A 130 -1.63 -0.37 -10.28
C LEU A 130 -0.90 -1.38 -11.17
N ASP A 131 -1.59 -2.01 -12.12
CA ASP A 131 -0.99 -2.97 -13.04
C ASP A 131 0.05 -2.31 -13.93
N ASP A 132 -0.27 -1.15 -14.50
CA ASP A 132 0.65 -0.35 -15.29
C ASP A 132 1.90 0.02 -14.49
N PHE A 133 1.70 0.53 -13.26
CA PHE A 133 2.80 0.88 -12.35
C PHE A 133 3.68 -0.34 -12.04
N CYS A 134 3.07 -1.47 -11.69
CA CYS A 134 3.79 -2.68 -11.31
C CYS A 134 4.59 -3.25 -12.46
N THR A 135 4.04 -3.21 -13.67
CA THR A 135 4.68 -3.66 -14.90
C THR A 135 5.84 -2.73 -15.27
N GLN A 136 5.60 -1.42 -15.28
CA GLN A 136 6.59 -0.40 -15.61
C GLN A 136 7.82 -0.47 -14.71
N HIS A 137 7.64 -0.69 -13.40
CA HIS A 137 8.73 -0.68 -12.41
C HIS A 137 9.22 -2.06 -11.99
N ARG A 138 8.72 -3.14 -12.62
CA ARG A 138 9.02 -4.54 -12.24
C ARG A 138 8.85 -4.81 -10.74
N VAL A 139 7.72 -4.37 -10.20
CA VAL A 139 7.38 -4.53 -8.79
C VAL A 139 7.30 -6.01 -8.44
N PRO A 140 7.95 -6.49 -7.37
CA PRO A 140 7.86 -7.87 -6.92
C PRO A 140 6.42 -8.32 -6.66
N ASN A 141 6.09 -9.55 -7.05
CA ASN A 141 4.72 -10.09 -6.99
C ASN A 141 4.09 -10.02 -5.59
N ASN A 142 4.88 -10.15 -4.52
CA ASN A 142 4.36 -10.05 -3.15
C ASN A 142 3.84 -8.63 -2.81
N HIS A 143 4.51 -7.58 -3.31
CA HIS A 143 4.08 -6.19 -3.13
C HIS A 143 2.83 -5.91 -3.96
N ARG A 144 2.87 -6.30 -5.24
CA ARG A 144 1.73 -6.19 -6.17
C ARG A 144 0.47 -6.85 -5.61
N GLN A 145 0.56 -8.10 -5.18
CA GLN A 145 -0.58 -8.85 -4.66
C GLN A 145 -1.19 -8.22 -3.41
N LEU A 146 -0.37 -7.69 -2.49
CA LEU A 146 -0.90 -7.00 -1.31
C LEU A 146 -1.61 -5.69 -1.69
N ALA A 147 -1.03 -4.91 -2.60
CA ALA A 147 -1.65 -3.69 -3.12
C ALA A 147 -2.98 -3.97 -3.83
N GLU A 148 -3.05 -5.03 -4.63
CA GLU A 148 -4.28 -5.45 -5.31
C GLU A 148 -5.38 -5.88 -4.33
N LEU A 149 -5.02 -6.56 -3.23
CA LEU A 149 -5.99 -6.89 -2.18
C LEU A 149 -6.48 -5.64 -1.46
N ALA A 150 -5.57 -4.72 -1.14
CA ALA A 150 -5.92 -3.45 -0.48
C ALA A 150 -6.91 -2.63 -1.33
N LEU A 151 -6.62 -2.43 -2.62
CA LEU A 151 -7.50 -1.72 -3.54
C LEU A 151 -8.90 -2.34 -3.60
N ARG A 152 -8.98 -3.68 -3.64
CA ARG A 152 -10.26 -4.39 -3.77
C ARG A 152 -11.06 -4.46 -2.47
N HIS A 153 -10.39 -4.59 -1.33
CA HIS A 153 -11.05 -5.06 -0.12
C HIS A 153 -10.92 -4.14 1.10
N CYS A 154 -10.09 -3.08 1.08
CA CYS A 154 -10.00 -2.16 2.22
C CYS A 154 -11.37 -1.52 2.54
N ALA A 155 -12.16 -1.14 1.54
CA ALA A 155 -13.49 -0.55 1.77
C ALA A 155 -14.47 -1.55 2.42
N THR A 156 -14.37 -2.83 2.06
CA THR A 156 -15.12 -3.91 2.71
C THR A 156 -14.66 -4.10 4.15
N ALA A 157 -13.35 -4.15 4.39
CA ALA A 157 -12.76 -4.27 5.73
C ALA A 157 -13.09 -3.08 6.64
N GLN A 158 -13.23 -1.86 6.10
CA GLN A 158 -13.65 -0.70 6.90
C GLN A 158 -15.07 -0.85 7.46
N ARG A 159 -15.97 -1.55 6.75
CA ARG A 159 -17.35 -1.82 7.16
C ARG A 159 -17.52 -3.18 7.83
N MET A 160 -16.45 -3.74 8.41
CA MET A 160 -16.44 -5.09 8.99
C MET A 160 -17.55 -5.34 10.02
N SER A 161 -17.96 -4.30 10.75
CA SER A 161 -19.05 -4.38 11.74
C SER A 161 -20.42 -4.65 11.11
N ASP A 162 -20.61 -4.27 9.85
CA ASP A 162 -21.89 -4.39 9.12
C ASP A 162 -21.96 -5.69 8.31
N LEU A 163 -20.87 -6.48 8.26
CA LEU A 163 -20.80 -7.68 7.42
C LEU A 163 -21.45 -8.88 8.08
N SER A 164 -22.16 -9.67 7.28
CA SER A 164 -22.64 -11.00 7.67
C SER A 164 -21.48 -11.99 7.80
N ALA A 165 -21.71 -13.13 8.47
CA ALA A 165 -20.71 -14.20 8.55
C ALA A 165 -20.34 -14.74 7.15
N GLU A 166 -21.30 -14.79 6.24
CA GLU A 166 -21.12 -15.16 4.85
C GLU A 166 -20.19 -14.19 4.11
N ASP A 167 -20.36 -12.89 4.31
CA ASP A 167 -19.52 -11.84 3.71
C ASP A 167 -18.12 -11.83 4.31
N ILE A 168 -18.00 -12.04 5.62
CA ILE A 168 -16.71 -12.18 6.31
C ILE A 168 -15.97 -13.41 5.79
N MET A 169 -16.65 -14.55 5.65
CA MET A 169 -16.07 -15.74 5.05
C MET A 169 -15.61 -15.50 3.61
N ALA A 170 -16.42 -14.81 2.80
CA ALA A 170 -16.05 -14.44 1.44
C ALA A 170 -14.82 -13.52 1.40
N LEU A 171 -14.71 -12.56 2.32
CA LEU A 171 -13.51 -11.72 2.46
C LEU A 171 -12.28 -12.56 2.79
N LEU A 172 -12.36 -13.49 3.76
CA LEU A 172 -11.27 -14.39 4.12
C LEU A 172 -10.82 -15.27 2.94
N GLU A 173 -11.75 -15.75 2.11
CA GLU A 173 -11.47 -16.49 0.88
C GLU A 173 -10.75 -15.61 -0.15
N ASN A 174 -11.25 -14.40 -0.39
CA ASN A 174 -10.71 -13.47 -1.39
C ASN A 174 -9.30 -12.96 -1.05
N ILE A 175 -8.99 -12.77 0.25
CA ILE A 175 -7.64 -12.42 0.70
C ILE A 175 -6.72 -13.65 0.86
N ASP A 176 -7.24 -14.84 0.53
CA ASP A 176 -6.52 -16.12 0.59
C ASP A 176 -5.98 -16.44 2.00
N ALA A 177 -6.77 -16.10 3.02
CA ALA A 177 -6.39 -16.16 4.43
C ALA A 177 -6.05 -17.58 4.90
N PHE A 178 -6.71 -18.60 4.36
CA PHE A 178 -6.53 -20.00 4.77
C PHE A 178 -5.22 -20.61 4.28
N ARG A 179 -4.66 -20.09 3.18
CA ARG A 179 -3.39 -20.56 2.61
C ARG A 179 -2.23 -19.64 2.96
N ARG A 180 -2.49 -18.33 3.10
CA ARG A 180 -1.48 -17.31 3.42
C ARG A 180 -1.90 -16.48 4.63
N GLY A 181 -2.08 -17.14 5.77
CA GLY A 181 -2.49 -16.49 7.03
C GLY A 181 -1.64 -15.27 7.41
N ASP A 182 -0.31 -15.33 7.19
CA ASP A 182 0.59 -14.22 7.47
C ASP A 182 0.26 -12.93 6.70
N ARG A 183 -0.31 -13.06 5.48
CA ARG A 183 -0.70 -11.91 4.64
C ARG A 183 -1.88 -11.15 5.24
N VAL A 184 -2.70 -11.77 6.08
CA VAL A 184 -3.88 -11.14 6.69
C VAL A 184 -3.45 -9.97 7.57
N ASN A 185 -2.36 -10.12 8.33
CA ASN A 185 -1.84 -9.03 9.15
C ASN A 185 -1.33 -7.87 8.29
N ASP A 186 -0.58 -8.13 7.23
CA ASP A 186 -0.13 -7.09 6.30
C ASP A 186 -1.32 -6.34 5.67
N PHE A 187 -2.36 -7.08 5.24
CA PHE A 187 -3.58 -6.48 4.69
C PHE A 187 -4.31 -5.60 5.71
N LEU A 188 -4.43 -6.06 6.97
CA LEU A 188 -5.05 -5.30 8.05
C LEU A 188 -4.28 -4.02 8.38
N LEU A 189 -2.94 -4.06 8.36
CA LEU A 189 -2.12 -2.85 8.56
C LEU A 189 -2.35 -1.81 7.46
N VAL A 190 -2.55 -2.24 6.21
CA VAL A 190 -2.92 -1.32 5.12
C VAL A 190 -4.32 -0.74 5.33
N CYS A 191 -5.30 -1.57 5.74
CA CYS A 191 -6.66 -1.11 6.03
C CYS A 191 -6.68 -0.08 7.17
N GLU A 192 -5.92 -0.33 8.23
CA GLU A 192 -5.77 0.58 9.36
C GLU A 192 -5.08 1.88 8.94
N SER A 193 -4.02 1.81 8.12
CA SER A 193 -3.36 2.99 7.56
C SER A 193 -4.36 3.91 6.85
N ARG A 194 -5.25 3.31 6.04
CA ARG A 194 -6.31 4.05 5.32
C ARG A 194 -7.37 4.62 6.26
N ALA A 195 -7.73 3.90 7.32
CA ALA A 195 -8.68 4.37 8.32
C ALA A 195 -8.11 5.58 9.09
N ARG A 196 -6.85 5.50 9.55
CA ARG A 196 -6.14 6.61 10.21
C ARG A 196 -5.92 7.81 9.27
N ALA A 197 -5.70 7.58 7.98
CA ALA A 197 -5.63 8.65 6.99
C ALA A 197 -6.95 9.43 6.84
N ALA A 198 -8.09 8.72 6.92
CA ALA A 198 -9.42 9.33 6.88
C ALA A 198 -9.86 9.94 8.23
N SER A 199 -9.29 9.46 9.33
CA SER A 199 -9.58 9.91 10.70
C SER A 199 -8.29 9.87 11.53
N PRO A 200 -7.48 10.95 11.51
CA PRO A 200 -6.15 10.96 12.15
C PRO A 200 -6.15 10.65 13.64
N ASP A 201 -7.23 11.01 14.34
CA ASP A 201 -7.40 10.79 15.78
C ASP A 201 -8.09 9.44 16.10
N LEU A 202 -8.16 8.51 15.13
CA LEU A 202 -8.74 7.18 15.33
C LEU A 202 -7.92 6.43 16.40
N PRO A 203 -8.49 6.15 17.59
CA PRO A 203 -7.74 5.54 18.68
C PRO A 203 -7.41 4.08 18.39
N ASP A 204 -8.39 3.33 17.87
CA ASP A 204 -8.35 1.89 17.69
C ASP A 204 -8.89 1.49 16.30
N TYR A 205 -8.52 0.29 15.83
CA TYR A 205 -9.06 -0.30 14.60
C TYR A 205 -9.69 -1.68 14.86
N PRO A 206 -10.86 -1.75 15.52
CA PRO A 206 -11.49 -3.00 15.96
C PRO A 206 -11.85 -3.95 14.80
N GLN A 207 -11.94 -3.44 13.58
CA GLN A 207 -12.14 -4.24 12.37
C GLN A 207 -11.03 -5.28 12.18
N ALA A 208 -9.79 -4.96 12.57
CA ALA A 208 -8.69 -5.91 12.51
C ALA A 208 -8.90 -7.09 13.47
N ASP A 209 -9.30 -6.83 14.70
CA ASP A 209 -9.53 -7.89 15.69
C ASP A 209 -10.73 -8.76 15.33
N ARG A 210 -11.80 -8.15 14.79
CA ARG A 210 -12.97 -8.89 14.28
C ARG A 210 -12.58 -9.84 13.15
N LEU A 211 -11.76 -9.40 12.18
CA LEU A 211 -11.32 -10.27 11.08
C LEU A 211 -10.37 -11.38 11.55
N ARG A 212 -9.47 -11.08 12.50
CA ARG A 212 -8.59 -12.11 13.11
C ARG A 212 -9.39 -13.14 13.88
N ALA A 213 -10.38 -12.71 14.67
CA ALA A 213 -11.26 -13.62 15.41
C ALA A 213 -12.04 -14.53 14.45
N ALA A 214 -12.59 -13.97 13.37
CA ALA A 214 -13.29 -14.73 12.34
C ALA A 214 -12.39 -15.76 11.64
N LEU A 215 -11.15 -15.38 11.31
CA LEU A 215 -10.17 -16.31 10.75
C LEU A 215 -9.87 -17.46 11.73
N ASN A 216 -9.63 -17.14 13.00
CA ASN A 216 -9.34 -18.14 14.03
C ASN A 216 -10.50 -19.13 14.21
N ALA A 217 -11.75 -18.63 14.28
CA ALA A 217 -12.95 -19.46 14.36
C ALA A 217 -13.08 -20.38 13.12
N ALA A 218 -12.87 -19.83 11.92
CA ALA A 218 -12.95 -20.60 10.67
C ALA A 218 -11.81 -21.64 10.50
N VAL A 219 -10.61 -21.37 11.00
CA VAL A 219 -9.48 -22.32 10.98
C VAL A 219 -9.68 -23.44 12.00
N ALA A 220 -10.31 -23.16 13.13
CA ALA A 220 -10.57 -24.15 14.18
C ALA A 220 -11.62 -25.22 13.78
N VAL A 221 -12.39 -24.98 12.72
CA VAL A 221 -13.41 -25.92 12.24
C VAL A 221 -12.79 -27.24 11.81
N LYS A 222 -13.24 -28.32 12.44
CA LYS A 222 -12.98 -29.70 12.03
C LYS A 222 -14.25 -30.26 11.39
N VAL A 223 -14.18 -30.62 10.12
CA VAL A 223 -15.30 -31.26 9.41
C VAL A 223 -14.96 -32.73 9.20
N ASP A 224 -15.82 -33.62 9.69
CA ASP A 224 -15.82 -35.01 9.27
C ASP A 224 -16.30 -35.08 7.82
N ALA A 225 -15.46 -35.65 6.95
CA ALA A 225 -15.79 -35.84 5.55
C ALA A 225 -17.07 -36.67 5.38
N GLY A 226 -17.37 -37.61 6.29
CA GLY A 226 -18.60 -38.41 6.27
C GLY A 226 -18.89 -39.06 4.91
N GLY A 227 -17.84 -39.45 4.18
CA GLY A 227 -17.93 -39.99 2.82
C GLY A 227 -18.10 -38.97 1.68
N LYS A 228 -18.19 -37.67 1.97
CA LYS A 228 -18.22 -36.60 0.95
C LYS A 228 -16.84 -36.42 0.31
N SER A 229 -16.82 -36.14 -0.99
CA SER A 229 -15.60 -35.88 -1.76
C SER A 229 -15.80 -34.73 -2.76
N GLY A 230 -14.70 -34.18 -3.27
CA GLY A 230 -14.72 -33.14 -4.29
C GLY A 230 -15.43 -31.84 -3.83
N PRO A 231 -16.26 -31.21 -4.67
CA PRO A 231 -16.95 -29.97 -4.30
C PRO A 231 -17.82 -30.08 -3.03
N ALA A 232 -18.41 -31.25 -2.78
CA ALA A 232 -19.34 -31.46 -1.67
C ALA A 232 -18.66 -31.36 -0.29
N ILE A 233 -17.39 -31.79 -0.15
CA ILE A 233 -16.65 -31.61 1.10
C ILE A 233 -16.24 -30.15 1.29
N GLY A 234 -15.86 -29.46 0.20
CA GLY A 234 -15.54 -28.03 0.22
C GLY A 234 -16.71 -27.18 0.71
N GLU A 235 -17.92 -27.43 0.21
CA GLU A 235 -19.13 -26.76 0.67
C GLU A 235 -19.47 -27.06 2.13
N ALA A 236 -19.28 -28.30 2.58
CA ALA A 236 -19.52 -28.67 3.97
C ALA A 236 -18.55 -27.93 4.92
N ILE A 237 -17.27 -27.85 4.55
CA ILE A 237 -16.26 -27.06 5.27
C ILE A 237 -16.64 -25.59 5.27
N ARG A 238 -17.01 -25.03 4.12
CA ARG A 238 -17.40 -23.62 4.02
C ARG A 238 -18.60 -23.30 4.89
N ARG A 239 -19.66 -24.12 4.87
CA ARG A 239 -20.84 -23.95 5.74
C ARG A 239 -20.47 -23.99 7.21
N ALA A 240 -19.68 -24.98 7.63
CA ALA A 240 -19.25 -25.08 9.03
C ALA A 240 -18.40 -23.88 9.48
N ARG A 241 -17.56 -23.32 8.60
CA ARG A 241 -16.80 -22.09 8.86
C ARG A 241 -17.69 -20.87 9.02
N VAL A 242 -18.70 -20.72 8.16
CA VAL A 242 -19.69 -19.64 8.28
C VAL A 242 -20.42 -19.73 9.63
N GLU A 243 -20.88 -20.93 10.03
CA GLU A 243 -21.53 -21.11 11.33
C GLU A 243 -20.58 -20.80 12.51
N ALA A 244 -19.32 -21.20 12.43
CA ALA A 244 -18.32 -20.85 13.45
C ALA A 244 -18.08 -19.34 13.54
N ILE A 245 -18.09 -18.63 12.41
CA ILE A 245 -18.01 -17.16 12.38
C ILE A 245 -19.26 -16.56 13.02
N LYS A 246 -20.47 -17.03 12.69
CA LYS A 246 -21.73 -16.51 13.27
C LYS A 246 -21.75 -16.51 14.79
N VAL A 247 -21.14 -17.52 15.43
CA VAL A 247 -21.09 -17.64 16.90
C VAL A 247 -20.30 -16.51 17.56
N ILE A 248 -19.36 -15.89 16.86
CA ILE A 248 -18.47 -14.86 17.42
C ILE A 248 -18.81 -13.42 17.00
N LEU A 249 -19.79 -13.23 16.10
CA LEU A 249 -20.16 -11.91 15.57
C LEU A 249 -21.02 -11.10 16.53
#